data_AF-A0A7Y2RGE7-F1
#
_entry.id   AF-A0A7Y2RGE7-F1
#
_cell.length_a   1.000
_cell.length_b   1.000
_cell.length_c   1.000
_cell.angle_alpha   90.00
_cell.angle_beta   90.00
_cell.angle_gamma   90.00
#
_symmetry.space_group_name_H-M   'P 1'
#
loop_
_entity.id
_entity.type
_entity.pdbx_description
1 polymer ?
#
loop_
_entity_poly.entity_id
_entity_poly.type
_entity_poly.pdbx_seq_one_letter_code
_entity_poly.pdbx_strand_id
1 'polypeptide(L)'
;MSKEKPKMGFGEELEEIQANPEATLEDVTDQQVEYTRNLMYKIILTPHTGDVKKRFRKEHGRLASVPLYYEEEKVLKEAAGFVGESLNDFIRDVVLKEAKRVLGVEKYNATLGKPFNQTKVKLSAEEHAKLSEQHKAEREKNR
;
A
#
# COMPACT_ATOMS: atom_id res chain seq x y z
N MET A 1 23.33 -28.97 21.95
CA MET A 1 22.23 -28.23 22.60
C MET A 1 22.20 -26.84 22.02
N SER A 2 21.05 -26.46 21.46
CA SER A 2 20.85 -25.43 20.44
C SER A 2 21.09 -24.00 20.93
N LYS A 3 21.69 -23.14 20.10
CA LYS A 3 21.73 -21.69 20.29
C LYS A 3 20.44 -21.08 19.70
N GLU A 4 19.51 -20.68 20.56
CA GLU A 4 18.34 -19.90 20.13
C GLU A 4 18.76 -18.46 19.76
N LYS A 5 18.36 -18.02 18.57
CA LYS A 5 18.56 -16.65 18.10
C LYS A 5 17.53 -15.73 18.76
N PRO A 6 17.88 -14.49 19.12
CA PRO A 6 16.90 -13.50 19.57
C PRO A 6 15.96 -13.15 18.41
N LYS A 7 14.66 -13.28 18.64
CA LYS A 7 13.63 -12.76 17.74
C LYS A 7 13.70 -11.23 17.78
N MET A 8 14.17 -10.63 16.69
CA MET A 8 14.14 -9.20 16.46
C MET A 8 12.65 -8.78 16.38
N GLY A 9 12.13 -8.24 17.47
CA GLY A 9 10.77 -7.69 17.53
C GLY A 9 10.69 -6.44 16.68
N PHE A 10 10.11 -6.56 15.49
CA PHE A 10 9.75 -5.40 14.68
C PHE A 10 8.52 -4.73 15.30
N GLY A 11 8.76 -3.65 16.05
CA GLY A 11 7.89 -2.48 16.16
C GLY A 11 6.50 -2.70 16.76
N GLU A 12 6.42 -2.75 18.09
CA GLU A 12 5.23 -2.38 18.86
C GLU A 12 5.05 -0.85 18.93
N GLU A 13 5.08 -0.17 17.77
CA GLU A 13 4.69 1.23 17.65
C GLU A 13 3.87 1.37 16.36
N LEU A 14 2.71 0.73 16.35
CA LEU A 14 1.64 1.15 15.46
C LEU A 14 0.93 2.30 16.18
N GLU A 15 1.30 3.54 15.85
CA GLU A 15 0.48 4.70 16.15
C GLU A 15 -0.98 4.35 15.82
N GLU A 16 -1.86 4.46 16.81
CA GLU A 16 -3.29 4.24 16.67
C GLU A 16 -3.82 5.23 15.63
N ILE A 17 -3.93 4.78 14.38
CA ILE A 17 -4.72 5.49 13.38
C ILE A 17 -6.15 5.44 13.88
N GLN A 18 -6.65 6.58 14.37
CA GLN A 18 -8.02 6.74 14.85
C GLN A 18 -8.98 6.19 13.80
N ALA A 19 -9.56 5.03 14.12
CA ALA A 19 -10.64 4.46 13.34
C ALA A 19 -11.79 5.45 13.37
N ASN A 20 -12.21 5.97 12.21
CA ASN A 20 -13.43 6.76 12.12
C ASN A 20 -14.62 5.84 12.46
N PRO A 21 -15.31 6.03 13.60
CA PRO A 21 -16.37 5.14 14.06
C PRO A 21 -17.65 5.21 13.21
N GLU A 22 -17.73 6.13 12.25
CA GLU A 22 -18.92 6.34 11.41
C GLU A 22 -18.88 5.59 10.05
N ALA A 23 -17.82 4.83 9.76
CA ALA A 23 -17.73 4.09 8.49
C ALA A 23 -18.58 2.81 8.54
N THR A 24 -19.82 2.86 8.07
CA THR A 24 -20.67 1.68 7.85
C THR A 24 -20.38 1.01 6.50
N LEU A 25 -20.41 -0.34 6.52
CA LEU A 25 -20.22 -1.25 5.38
C LEU A 25 -21.46 -1.31 4.47
N GLU A 26 -21.94 -0.17 4.00
CA GLU A 26 -22.84 -0.17 2.85
C GLU A 26 -21.97 0.01 1.62
N ASP A 27 -21.99 -0.97 0.71
CA ASP A 27 -21.31 -0.88 -0.59
C ASP A 27 -21.96 0.26 -1.39
N VAL A 28 -21.50 1.49 -1.14
CA VAL A 28 -21.88 2.67 -1.90
C VAL A 28 -21.31 2.47 -3.31
N THR A 29 -22.18 2.54 -4.30
CA THR A 29 -22.01 2.18 -5.73
C THR A 29 -20.81 2.79 -6.47
N ASP A 30 -19.97 3.60 -5.80
CA ASP A 30 -18.80 4.29 -6.35
C ASP A 30 -17.49 4.01 -5.60
N GLN A 31 -17.48 3.06 -4.65
CA GLN A 31 -16.30 2.72 -3.87
C GLN A 31 -15.52 1.56 -4.49
N GLN A 32 -14.22 1.75 -4.72
CA GLN A 32 -13.34 0.65 -5.07
C GLN A 32 -12.88 -0.05 -3.79
N VAL A 33 -13.04 -1.38 -3.74
CA VAL A 33 -12.65 -2.18 -2.58
C VAL A 33 -11.48 -3.07 -2.97
N GLU A 34 -10.43 -3.03 -2.16
CA GLU A 34 -9.30 -3.95 -2.23
C GLU A 34 -9.13 -4.68 -0.90
N TYR A 35 -8.59 -5.89 -0.93
CA TYR A 35 -8.24 -6.63 0.28
C TYR A 35 -6.73 -6.76 0.42
N THR A 36 -6.26 -6.72 1.65
CA THR A 36 -4.85 -7.06 1.95
C THR A 36 -4.56 -8.52 1.61
N ARG A 37 -3.31 -8.85 1.27
CA ARG A 37 -2.92 -10.22 0.88
C ARG A 37 -3.25 -11.29 1.94
N ASN A 38 -3.19 -10.94 3.22
CA ASN A 38 -3.56 -11.82 4.33
C ASN A 38 -5.07 -11.79 4.65
N LEU A 39 -5.85 -11.06 3.86
CA LEU A 39 -7.29 -10.85 3.97
C LEU A 39 -7.75 -10.21 5.28
N MET A 40 -6.84 -9.75 6.16
CA MET A 40 -7.20 -9.24 7.49
C MET A 40 -7.87 -7.86 7.45
N TYR A 41 -7.64 -7.11 6.37
CA TYR A 41 -8.15 -5.76 6.21
C TYR A 41 -8.82 -5.57 4.85
N LYS A 42 -9.96 -4.88 4.88
CA LYS A 42 -10.65 -4.27 3.74
C LYS A 42 -10.08 -2.86 3.56
N ILE A 43 -9.70 -2.54 2.33
CA ILE A 43 -9.23 -1.22 1.93
C ILE A 43 -10.32 -0.61 1.06
N ILE A 44 -10.89 0.50 1.52
CA ILE A 44 -11.92 1.24 0.83
C ILE A 44 -11.25 2.44 0.16
N LEU A 45 -11.41 2.53 -1.16
CA LEU A 45 -10.91 3.61 -1.99
C LEU A 45 -12.09 4.49 -2.42
N THR A 46 -12.12 5.71 -1.88
CA THR A 46 -13.16 6.69 -2.20
C THR A 46 -12.55 7.79 -3.08
N PRO A 47 -13.24 8.24 -4.16
CA PRO A 47 -12.74 9.35 -4.96
C PRO A 47 -12.42 10.57 -4.09
N HIS A 48 -11.26 11.18 -4.30
CA HIS A 48 -10.89 12.40 -3.59
C HIS A 48 -11.68 13.58 -4.15
N THR A 49 -12.59 14.12 -3.35
CA THR A 49 -13.47 15.25 -3.72
C THR A 49 -12.95 16.62 -3.27
N GLY A 50 -11.85 16.65 -2.50
CA GLY A 50 -11.21 17.87 -2.03
C GLY A 50 -10.20 18.47 -3.04
N ASP A 51 -9.55 19.57 -2.63
CA ASP A 51 -8.43 20.11 -3.38
C ASP A 51 -7.23 19.14 -3.32
N VAL A 52 -6.83 18.63 -4.48
CA VAL A 52 -5.72 17.68 -4.65
C VAL A 52 -4.42 18.22 -4.04
N LYS A 53 -4.23 19.55 -3.97
CA LYS A 53 -3.07 20.18 -3.34
C LYS A 53 -2.97 19.93 -1.84
N LYS A 54 -4.07 19.58 -1.17
CA LYS A 54 -4.11 19.25 0.26
C LYS A 54 -3.76 17.80 0.55
N ARG A 55 -3.47 16.99 -0.49
CA ARG A 55 -3.05 15.60 -0.31
C ARG A 55 -1.57 15.52 0.05
N PHE A 56 -1.29 15.01 1.24
CA PHE A 56 0.06 14.66 1.67
C PHE A 56 0.31 13.17 1.55
N ARG A 57 1.45 12.78 0.98
CA ARG A 57 1.83 11.36 0.79
C ARG A 57 1.91 10.59 2.11
N LYS A 58 2.31 11.26 3.19
CA LYS A 58 2.40 10.68 4.53
C LYS A 58 1.02 10.25 5.08
N GLU A 59 -0.02 11.02 4.76
CA GLU A 59 -1.38 10.80 5.26
C GLU A 59 -2.26 10.00 4.29
N HIS A 60 -2.08 10.21 2.98
CA HIS A 60 -2.99 9.69 1.95
C HIS A 60 -2.33 8.64 1.03
N GLY A 61 -1.05 8.34 1.23
CA GLY A 61 -0.28 7.41 0.42
C GLY A 61 -0.19 6.01 1.04
N ARG A 62 0.37 5.07 0.27
CA ARG A 62 0.76 3.74 0.75
C ARG A 62 2.28 3.63 0.78
N LEU A 63 2.81 2.94 1.79
CA LEU A 63 4.24 2.59 1.82
C LEU A 63 4.48 1.42 0.86
N ALA A 64 5.36 1.65 -0.12
CA ALA A 64 5.93 0.60 -0.96
C ALA A 64 7.31 0.25 -0.40
N SER A 65 7.41 -0.87 0.31
CA SER A 65 8.66 -1.33 0.91
C SER A 65 9.23 -2.50 0.11
N VAL A 66 10.51 -2.38 -0.27
CA VAL A 66 11.26 -3.43 -0.96
C VAL A 66 12.52 -3.69 -0.14
N PRO A 67 12.77 -4.93 0.32
CA PRO A 67 14.02 -5.26 1.00
C PRO A 67 15.17 -5.16 -0.01
N LEU A 68 16.28 -4.57 0.43
CA LEU A 68 17.48 -4.40 -0.37
C LEU A 68 18.66 -5.05 0.33
N TYR A 69 19.57 -5.61 -0.44
CA TYR A 69 20.91 -5.90 0.03
C TYR A 69 21.69 -4.61 0.26
N TYR A 70 22.74 -4.69 1.07
CA TYR A 70 23.55 -3.52 1.43
C TYR A 70 24.18 -2.86 0.19
N GLU A 71 24.67 -3.67 -0.75
CA GLU A 71 25.28 -3.20 -1.99
C GLU A 71 24.27 -2.46 -2.88
N GLU A 72 23.03 -2.94 -2.94
CA GLU A 72 21.95 -2.29 -3.70
C GLU A 72 21.60 -0.93 -3.09
N GLU A 73 21.47 -0.86 -1.76
CA GLU A 73 21.23 0.40 -1.05
C GLU A 73 22.38 1.40 -1.28
N LYS A 74 23.62 0.92 -1.24
CA LYS A 74 24.81 1.75 -1.49
C LYS A 74 24.82 2.32 -2.91
N VAL A 75 24.54 1.49 -3.92
CA VAL A 75 24.44 1.95 -5.32
C VAL A 75 23.34 3.00 -5.48
N LEU A 76 22.19 2.82 -4.85
CA LEU A 76 21.10 3.80 -4.90
C LEU A 76 21.47 5.12 -4.22
N LYS A 77 22.19 5.08 -3.08
CA LYS A 77 22.70 6.28 -2.40
C LYS A 77 23.73 7.02 -3.24
N GLU A 78 24.65 6.30 -3.87
CA GLU A 78 25.65 6.89 -4.76
C GLU A 78 24.99 7.50 -6.01
N ALA A 79 24.01 6.81 -6.59
CA ALA A 79 23.27 7.27 -7.77
C ALA A 79 22.36 8.49 -7.50
N ALA A 80 21.77 8.57 -6.30
CA ALA A 80 21.00 9.74 -5.88
C ALA A 80 21.88 11.01 -5.81
N GLY A 81 23.19 10.85 -5.66
CA GLY A 81 24.11 11.94 -5.37
C GLY A 81 23.85 12.50 -3.97
N PHE A 82 24.82 13.21 -3.41
CA PHE A 82 24.69 13.92 -2.13
C PHE A 82 23.78 15.16 -2.27
N VAL A 83 22.65 15.03 -2.96
CA VAL A 83 21.67 16.09 -3.16
C VAL A 83 20.65 15.93 -2.04
N GLY A 84 20.32 17.02 -1.35
CA GLY A 84 19.44 17.06 -0.18
C GLY A 84 17.98 16.61 -0.41
N GLU A 85 17.70 15.87 -1.48
CA GLU A 85 16.47 15.10 -1.67
C GLU A 85 16.58 13.79 -0.90
N SER A 86 15.49 13.36 -0.25
CA SER A 86 15.54 12.09 0.46
C SER A 86 15.75 10.95 -0.54
N LEU A 87 16.55 9.93 -0.20
CA LEU A 87 16.71 8.72 -1.02
C LEU A 87 15.36 8.14 -1.48
N ASN A 88 14.34 8.29 -0.65
CA ASN A 88 12.97 7.87 -0.95
C ASN A 88 12.30 8.67 -2.08
N ASP A 89 12.60 9.97 -2.22
CA ASP A 89 12.11 10.79 -3.32
C ASP A 89 12.81 10.39 -4.62
N PHE A 90 14.14 10.19 -4.59
CA PHE A 90 14.90 9.66 -5.73
C PHE A 90 14.33 8.32 -6.21
N ILE A 91 14.17 7.34 -5.31
CA ILE A 91 13.60 6.02 -5.66
C ILE A 91 12.22 6.19 -6.27
N ARG A 92 11.36 7.04 -5.68
CA ARG A 92 10.01 7.27 -6.17
C ARG A 92 10.01 7.81 -7.60
N ASP A 93 10.83 8.80 -7.88
CA ASP A 93 10.86 9.45 -9.19
C ASP A 93 11.39 8.51 -10.28
N VAL A 94 12.45 7.75 -9.97
CA VAL A 94 12.98 6.72 -10.88
C VAL A 94 11.92 5.65 -11.15
N VAL A 95 11.27 5.12 -10.12
CA VAL A 95 10.24 4.07 -10.26
C VAL A 95 9.02 4.57 -11.03
N LEU A 96 8.54 5.79 -10.76
CA LEU A 96 7.39 6.36 -11.48
C LEU A 96 7.73 6.66 -12.95
N LYS A 97 8.95 7.12 -13.24
CA LYS A 97 9.43 7.30 -14.62
C LYS A 97 9.44 5.99 -15.38
N GLU A 98 9.92 4.93 -14.74
CA GLU A 98 9.96 3.60 -15.33
C GLU A 98 8.55 3.02 -15.51
N ALA A 99 7.65 3.20 -14.53
CA ALA A 99 6.25 2.82 -14.67
C ALA A 99 5.57 3.55 -15.85
N LYS A 100 5.84 4.84 -16.04
CA LYS A 100 5.35 5.61 -17.20
C LYS A 100 5.87 5.05 -18.52
N ARG A 101 7.13 4.61 -18.56
CA ARG A 101 7.73 3.96 -19.75
C ARG A 101 7.04 2.63 -20.08
N VAL A 102 6.76 1.81 -19.08
CA VAL A 102 6.12 0.48 -19.25
C VAL A 102 4.63 0.60 -19.61
N LEU A 103 3.88 1.47 -18.93
CA LEU A 103 2.44 1.62 -19.15
C LEU A 103 2.10 2.47 -20.37
N GLY A 104 3.03 3.33 -20.81
CA GLY A 104 2.76 4.40 -21.76
C GLY A 104 2.08 5.61 -21.11
N VAL A 105 2.19 6.76 -21.77
CA VAL A 105 1.75 8.06 -21.23
C VAL A 105 0.24 8.09 -20.94
N GLU A 106 -0.57 7.55 -21.84
CA GLU A 106 -2.03 7.59 -21.75
C GLU A 106 -2.53 6.82 -20.51
N LYS A 107 -2.15 5.56 -20.37
CA LYS A 107 -2.55 4.72 -19.23
C LYS A 107 -2.02 5.28 -17.91
N TYR A 108 -0.76 5.70 -17.89
CA TYR A 108 -0.14 6.30 -16.70
C TYR A 108 -0.92 7.54 -16.21
N ASN A 109 -1.24 8.45 -17.12
CA ASN A 109 -2.01 9.66 -16.78
C ASN A 109 -3.46 9.34 -16.40
N ALA A 110 -4.09 8.35 -17.05
CA ALA A 110 -5.44 7.91 -16.71
C ALA A 110 -5.52 7.34 -15.29
N THR A 111 -4.47 6.63 -14.83
CA THR A 111 -4.37 6.12 -13.45
C THR A 111 -4.13 7.25 -12.46
N LEU A 112 -3.16 8.14 -12.70
CA LEU A 112 -2.85 9.23 -11.77
C LEU A 112 -3.91 10.34 -11.74
N GLY A 113 -4.67 10.50 -12.83
CA GLY A 113 -5.75 11.49 -12.95
C GLY A 113 -6.98 11.16 -12.11
N LYS A 114 -7.03 10.00 -11.44
CA LYS A 114 -8.13 9.58 -10.57
C LYS A 114 -7.64 9.50 -9.12
N PRO A 115 -7.56 10.62 -8.39
CA PRO A 115 -7.09 10.61 -7.02
C PRO A 115 -8.11 9.90 -6.12
N PHE A 116 -7.66 8.91 -5.35
CA PHE A 116 -8.47 8.25 -4.32
C PHE A 116 -7.92 8.54 -2.92
N ASN A 117 -8.83 8.68 -1.96
CA ASN A 117 -8.54 8.56 -0.53
C ASN A 117 -8.65 7.09 -0.12
N GLN A 118 -7.92 6.71 0.92
CA GLN A 118 -7.90 5.34 1.40
C GLN A 118 -8.32 5.27 2.86
N THR A 119 -9.25 4.37 3.14
CA THR A 119 -9.62 3.97 4.51
C THR A 119 -9.33 2.49 4.69
N LYS A 120 -8.65 2.13 5.80
CA LYS A 120 -8.33 0.74 6.13
C LYS A 120 -9.21 0.28 7.28
N VAL A 121 -10.00 -0.77 7.06
CA VAL A 121 -10.92 -1.34 8.04
C VAL A 121 -10.48 -2.77 8.37
N LYS A 122 -10.34 -3.09 9.66
CA LYS A 122 -10.03 -4.46 10.10
C LYS A 122 -11.29 -5.31 9.96
N LEU A 123 -11.17 -6.44 9.29
CA LEU A 123 -12.29 -7.37 9.14
C LEU A 123 -12.56 -8.11 10.44
N SER A 124 -13.83 -8.41 10.68
CA SER A 124 -14.22 -9.32 11.75
C SER A 124 -13.72 -10.74 11.47
N ALA A 125 -13.63 -11.58 12.50
CA ALA A 125 -13.19 -12.97 12.35
C ALA A 125 -14.11 -13.77 11.40
N GLU A 126 -15.41 -13.49 11.42
CA GLU A 126 -16.39 -14.15 10.55
C GLU A 126 -16.22 -13.73 9.08
N GLU A 127 -16.01 -12.44 8.81
CA GLU A 127 -15.77 -11.95 7.45
C GLU A 127 -14.44 -12.47 6.90
N HIS A 128 -13.40 -12.48 7.73
CA HIS A 128 -12.09 -13.03 7.38
C HIS A 128 -12.18 -14.50 6.96
N ALA A 129 -12.88 -15.31 7.75
CA ALA A 129 -13.09 -16.73 7.46
C ALA A 129 -13.84 -16.94 6.13
N LYS A 130 -14.94 -16.21 5.92
CA LYS A 130 -15.74 -16.29 4.67
C LYS A 130 -14.92 -15.91 3.43
N LEU A 131 -14.17 -14.81 3.49
CA LEU A 131 -13.29 -14.37 2.39
C LEU A 131 -12.18 -15.39 2.10
N SER A 132 -11.59 -15.98 3.14
CA SER A 132 -10.56 -17.01 2.99
C SER A 132 -11.10 -18.26 2.28
N GLU A 133 -12.29 -18.72 2.66
CA GLU A 133 -12.96 -19.86 2.02
C GLU A 133 -13.32 -19.58 0.56
N GLN A 134 -13.84 -18.39 0.25
CA GLN A 134 -14.13 -17.97 -1.13
C GLN A 134 -12.86 -17.97 -2.00
N HIS A 135 -11.78 -17.36 -1.53
CA HIS A 135 -10.50 -17.34 -2.25
C HIS A 135 -9.91 -18.75 -2.46
N LYS A 136 -10.11 -19.66 -1.49
CA LYS A 136 -9.69 -21.05 -1.63
C LYS A 136 -10.49 -21.76 -2.72
N ALA A 137 -11.82 -21.58 -2.73
CA ALA A 137 -12.70 -22.17 -3.74
C ALA A 137 -12.41 -21.63 -5.16
N GLU A 138 -12.08 -20.35 -5.31
CA GLU A 138 -11.68 -19.78 -6.60
C GLU A 138 -10.36 -20.34 -7.12
N ARG A 139 -9.37 -20.53 -6.23
CA ARG A 139 -8.08 -21.15 -6.60
C ARG A 139 -8.25 -22.59 -7.04
N GLU A 140 -9.16 -23.33 -6.41
CA GLU A 140 -9.46 -24.72 -6.78
C GLU A 140 -10.19 -24.82 -8.12
N LYS A 141 -11.03 -23.83 -8.47
CA LYS A 141 -11.71 -23.77 -9.79
C LYS A 141 -10.78 -23.42 -10.95
N ASN A 142 -9.73 -22.65 -10.69
CA ASN A 142 -8.77 -22.19 -11.70
C ASN A 142 -7.55 -23.11 -11.85
N ARG A 143 -7.59 -24.30 -11.24
CA ARG A 143 -6.52 -25.30 -11.26
C ARG A 143 -6.88 -26.46 -12.16
#